data_AF-J9GF42-F1
#
_entry.id   AF-J9GF42-F1
#
_cell.length_a   1.000
_cell.length_b   1.000
_cell.length_c   1.000
_cell.angle_alpha   90.00
_cell.angle_beta   90.00
_cell.angle_gamma   90.00
#
_symmetry.space_group_name_H-M   'P 1'
#
loop_
_entity.id
_entity.type
_entity.pdbx_description
1 polymer ?
#
loop_
_entity_poly.entity_id
_entity_poly.type
_entity_poly.pdbx_seq_one_letter_code
_entity_poly.pdbx_strand_id
1 'polypeptide(L)'
;MPFIVRWPGQVKAGQTNDHLCAFYDLMPTFSELAGVKHYEKKYRNTQKENDYFDGISLVPTLLGKKNQKKHTFLYWEFNETDQMALRMDDWKLIIKKGIPSLYNLKDDIHEDHDIAQQHPEKVAEMISILLEQHTDNRHFHVTLPKKL
;
A
#
# COMPACT_ATOMS: atom_id res chain seq x y z
N MET A 1 0.79 13.37 1.75
CA MET A 1 -0.67 13.57 1.62
C MET A 1 -1.25 13.81 3.00
N PRO A 2 -2.02 14.88 3.24
CA PRO A 2 -2.78 15.03 4.49
C PRO A 2 -4.02 14.11 4.48
N PHE A 3 -4.29 13.42 5.58
CA PHE A 3 -5.49 12.61 5.75
C PHE A 3 -6.14 12.92 7.11
N ILE A 4 -7.37 13.44 7.08
CA ILE A 4 -8.10 13.90 8.26
C ILE A 4 -9.51 13.32 8.22
N VAL A 5 -9.94 12.74 9.34
CA VAL A 5 -11.31 12.24 9.52
C VAL A 5 -12.00 13.01 10.64
N ARG A 6 -13.23 13.45 10.41
CA ARG A 6 -14.09 14.09 11.41
C ARG A 6 -15.45 13.40 11.43
N TRP A 7 -15.77 12.74 12.53
CA TRP A 7 -17.09 12.14 12.77
C TRP A 7 -17.55 12.39 14.20
N PRO A 8 -18.32 13.47 14.45
CA PRO A 8 -18.74 13.85 15.79
C PRO A 8 -19.50 12.73 16.51
N GLY A 9 -19.16 12.50 17.78
CA GLY A 9 -19.77 11.45 18.62
C GLY A 9 -19.27 10.03 18.34
N GLN A 10 -18.44 9.81 17.31
CA GLN A 10 -17.94 8.49 16.92
C GLN A 10 -16.42 8.43 16.91
N VAL A 11 -15.77 9.41 16.25
CA VAL A 11 -14.30 9.57 16.25
C VAL A 11 -13.92 10.60 17.31
N LYS A 12 -13.02 10.22 18.21
CA LYS A 12 -12.51 11.12 19.26
C LYS A 12 -11.74 12.29 18.64
N ALA A 13 -12.09 13.52 19.02
CA ALA A 13 -11.45 14.73 18.51
C ALA A 13 -9.99 14.87 18.98
N GLY A 14 -9.17 15.53 18.16
CA GLY A 14 -7.78 15.89 18.51
C GLY A 14 -6.86 14.68 18.68
N GLN A 15 -7.15 13.56 18.02
CA GLN A 15 -6.27 12.39 18.02
C GLN A 15 -5.43 12.35 16.74
N THR A 16 -4.23 11.79 16.85
CA THR A 16 -3.36 11.41 15.74
C THR A 16 -3.17 9.89 15.74
N ASN A 17 -2.86 9.33 14.57
CA ASN A 17 -2.59 7.91 14.41
C ASN A 17 -1.62 7.72 13.24
N ASP A 18 -0.59 6.91 13.45
CA ASP A 18 0.46 6.62 12.47
C ASP A 18 0.22 5.31 11.69
N HIS A 19 -0.98 4.74 11.81
CA HIS A 19 -1.39 3.56 11.05
C HIS A 19 -1.33 3.84 9.55
N LEU A 20 -0.53 3.05 8.85
CA LEU A 20 -0.39 3.14 7.40
C LEU A 20 -1.70 2.73 6.72
N CYS A 21 -2.19 3.61 5.85
CA CYS A 21 -3.34 3.36 5.01
C CYS A 21 -3.07 3.83 3.57
N ALA A 22 -3.82 3.28 2.63
CA ALA A 22 -3.83 3.68 1.23
C ALA A 22 -5.22 4.16 0.80
N PHE A 23 -5.29 4.82 -0.36
CA PHE A 23 -6.54 5.36 -0.89
C PHE A 23 -7.63 4.29 -1.04
N TYR A 24 -7.24 3.08 -1.44
CA TYR A 24 -8.14 1.95 -1.65
C TYR A 24 -8.75 1.41 -0.34
N ASP A 25 -8.26 1.81 0.85
CA ASP A 25 -8.87 1.49 2.15
C ASP A 25 -10.18 2.24 2.41
N LEU A 26 -10.45 3.32 1.66
CA LEU A 26 -11.68 4.10 1.81
C LEU A 26 -12.93 3.32 1.40
N MET A 27 -12.84 2.52 0.33
CA MET A 27 -13.98 1.75 -0.16
C MET A 27 -14.50 0.72 0.86
N PRO A 28 -13.68 -0.18 1.44
CA PRO A 28 -14.15 -1.10 2.48
C PRO A 28 -14.56 -0.37 3.76
N THR A 29 -13.87 0.73 4.11
CA THR A 29 -14.24 1.57 5.25
C THR A 29 -15.65 2.12 5.10
N PHE A 30 -15.97 2.77 3.98
CA PHE A 30 -17.31 3.32 3.76
C PHE A 30 -18.37 2.24 3.57
N SER A 31 -18.01 1.10 2.96
CA SER A 31 -18.92 -0.05 2.84
C SER A 31 -19.32 -0.58 4.22
N GLU A 32 -18.36 -0.75 5.14
CA GLU A 32 -18.64 -1.18 6.51
C GLU A 32 -19.53 -0.17 7.25
N LEU A 33 -19.22 1.13 7.16
CA LEU A 33 -20.02 2.19 7.79
C LEU A 33 -21.44 2.29 7.23
N ALA A 34 -21.62 2.03 5.94
CA ALA A 34 -22.93 2.00 5.30
C ALA A 34 -23.70 0.69 5.55
N GLY A 35 -23.13 -0.28 6.28
CA GLY A 35 -23.74 -1.58 6.55
C GLY A 35 -23.78 -2.50 5.33
N VAL A 36 -22.95 -2.24 4.30
CA VAL A 36 -22.85 -3.07 3.11
C VAL A 36 -22.05 -4.33 3.42
N LYS A 37 -22.75 -5.46 3.58
CA LYS A 37 -22.12 -6.77 3.78
C LYS A 37 -21.62 -7.34 2.46
N HIS A 38 -20.53 -8.11 2.53
CA HIS A 38 -19.94 -8.82 1.39
C HIS A 38 -19.68 -7.90 0.17
N TYR A 39 -19.13 -6.71 0.42
CA TYR A 39 -18.91 -5.68 -0.60
C TYR A 39 -18.08 -6.22 -1.77
N GLU A 40 -17.09 -7.08 -1.52
CA GLU A 40 -16.26 -7.70 -2.57
C GLU A 40 -17.14 -8.46 -3.56
N LYS A 41 -17.98 -9.38 -3.08
CA LYS A 41 -18.92 -10.12 -3.93
C LYS A 41 -19.90 -9.21 -4.64
N LYS A 42 -20.35 -8.13 -3.97
CA LYS A 42 -21.37 -7.21 -4.50
C LYS A 42 -20.82 -6.32 -5.61
N TYR A 43 -19.58 -5.87 -5.49
CA TYR A 43 -18.96 -4.89 -6.40
C TYR A 43 -17.93 -5.50 -7.36
N ARG A 44 -17.66 -6.80 -7.24
CA ARG A 44 -16.77 -7.52 -8.16
C ARG A 44 -17.26 -7.38 -9.60
N ASN A 45 -16.37 -6.96 -10.50
CA ASN A 45 -16.57 -7.01 -11.93
C ASN A 45 -16.42 -8.46 -12.42
N THR A 46 -17.55 -9.11 -12.71
CA THR A 46 -17.59 -10.50 -13.17
C THR A 46 -17.04 -10.71 -14.59
N GLN A 47 -16.78 -9.64 -15.35
CA GLN A 47 -16.17 -9.73 -16.67
C GLN A 47 -14.64 -9.83 -16.60
N LYS A 48 -14.05 -9.48 -15.46
CA LYS A 48 -12.62 -9.64 -15.22
C LYS A 48 -12.36 -10.99 -14.56
N GLU A 49 -11.35 -11.69 -15.05
CA GLU A 49 -10.83 -12.90 -14.41
C GLU A 49 -10.38 -12.58 -12.98
N ASN A 50 -9.65 -11.47 -12.83
CA ASN A 50 -9.13 -10.96 -11.58
C ASN A 50 -9.68 -9.55 -11.31
N ASP A 51 -10.36 -9.40 -10.18
CA ASP A 51 -10.86 -8.13 -9.69
C ASP A 51 -10.65 -8.11 -8.17
N TYR A 52 -9.46 -7.64 -7.80
CA TYR A 52 -8.93 -7.71 -6.45
C TYR A 52 -9.47 -6.57 -5.59
N PHE A 53 -9.57 -6.83 -4.29
CA PHE A 53 -9.93 -5.87 -3.27
C PHE A 53 -8.84 -5.88 -2.20
N ASP A 54 -7.91 -4.94 -2.32
CA ASP A 54 -6.74 -4.89 -1.43
C ASP A 54 -6.98 -4.04 -0.18
N GLY A 55 -8.08 -3.27 -0.18
CA GLY A 55 -8.39 -2.36 0.92
C GLY A 55 -8.74 -3.06 2.22
N ILE A 56 -8.25 -2.47 3.31
CA ILE A 56 -8.55 -2.86 4.68
C ILE A 56 -9.37 -1.74 5.32
N SER A 57 -10.53 -2.10 5.88
CA SER A 57 -11.36 -1.14 6.60
C SER A 57 -10.62 -0.51 7.79
N LEU A 58 -10.71 0.82 7.90
CA LEU A 58 -10.15 1.63 8.98
C LEU A 58 -11.14 1.87 10.12
N VAL A 59 -12.37 1.32 10.04
CA VAL A 59 -13.40 1.49 11.08
C VAL A 59 -12.90 1.14 12.48
N PRO A 60 -12.14 0.04 12.70
CA PRO A 60 -11.56 -0.24 14.02
C PRO A 60 -10.71 0.93 14.55
N THR A 61 -9.79 1.45 13.74
CA THR A 61 -8.99 2.64 14.07
C THR A 61 -9.87 3.85 14.38
N LEU A 62 -10.85 4.16 13.52
CA LEU A 62 -11.72 5.33 13.69
C LEU A 62 -12.51 5.29 15.00
N LEU A 63 -12.95 4.10 15.42
CA LEU A 63 -13.72 3.88 16.64
C LEU A 63 -12.86 3.52 17.85
N GLY A 64 -11.52 3.60 17.76
CA GLY A 64 -10.60 3.32 18.87
C GLY A 64 -10.55 1.85 19.31
N LYS A 65 -10.87 0.91 18.41
CA LYS A 65 -10.80 -0.54 18.67
C LYS A 65 -9.38 -1.06 18.43
N LYS A 66 -8.98 -2.08 19.20
CA LYS A 66 -7.61 -2.64 19.19
C LYS A 66 -7.30 -3.63 18.06
N ASN A 67 -8.30 -4.01 17.26
CA ASN A 67 -8.19 -5.06 16.24
C ASN A 67 -8.00 -4.51 14.82
N GLN A 68 -7.39 -3.33 14.67
CA GLN A 68 -7.06 -2.79 13.34
C GLN A 68 -6.08 -3.73 12.63
N LYS A 69 -6.50 -4.25 11.48
CA LYS A 69 -5.61 -5.01 10.59
C LYS A 69 -4.61 -4.07 9.92
N LYS A 70 -3.41 -4.57 9.68
CA LYS A 70 -2.37 -3.87 8.93
C LYS A 70 -2.19 -4.50 7.55
N HIS A 71 -1.79 -3.69 6.60
CA HIS A 71 -1.23 -4.17 5.34
C HIS A 71 0.10 -4.87 5.60
N THR A 72 0.32 -6.03 4.99
CA THR A 72 1.64 -6.70 4.97
C THR A 72 2.63 -5.90 4.13
N PHE A 73 2.13 -5.30 3.05
CA PHE A 73 2.84 -4.34 2.22
C PHE A 73 1.84 -3.39 1.53
N LEU A 74 2.34 -2.27 1.05
CA LEU A 74 1.65 -1.38 0.12
C LEU A 74 2.46 -1.33 -1.19
N TYR A 75 1.78 -1.23 -2.32
CA TYR A 75 2.38 -1.34 -3.64
C TYR A 75 1.89 -0.24 -4.59
N TRP A 76 2.81 0.27 -5.41
CA TRP A 76 2.52 1.28 -6.43
C TRP A 76 3.35 1.08 -7.70
N GLU A 77 2.77 1.46 -8.83
CA GLU A 77 3.43 1.55 -10.13
C GLU A 77 3.05 2.85 -10.82
N PHE A 78 4.03 3.49 -11.47
CA PHE A 78 3.89 4.73 -12.21
C PHE A 78 4.63 4.63 -13.54
N ASN A 79 3.93 4.22 -14.60
CA ASN A 79 4.53 4.05 -15.92
C ASN A 79 5.04 5.38 -16.50
N GLU A 80 4.42 6.51 -16.13
CA GLU A 80 4.80 7.85 -16.62
C GLU A 80 6.20 8.26 -16.17
N THR A 81 6.69 7.66 -15.09
CA THR A 81 8.02 7.95 -14.54
C THR A 81 8.95 6.73 -14.56
N ASP A 82 8.47 5.59 -15.07
CA ASP A 82 9.13 4.29 -15.03
C ASP A 82 9.58 3.92 -13.61
N GLN A 83 8.62 3.96 -12.68
CA GLN A 83 8.85 3.70 -11.26
C GLN A 83 7.88 2.71 -10.67
N MET A 84 8.38 1.93 -9.72
CA MET A 84 7.61 1.04 -8.87
C MET A 84 8.02 1.27 -7.42
N ALA A 85 7.11 1.05 -6.49
CA ALA A 85 7.42 1.13 -5.07
C ALA A 85 6.71 0.03 -4.28
N LEU A 86 7.41 -0.52 -3.29
CA LEU A 86 6.85 -1.43 -2.30
C LEU A 86 7.20 -0.90 -0.91
N ARG A 87 6.22 -0.79 -0.01
CA ARG A 87 6.44 -0.42 1.39
C ARG A 87 6.03 -1.57 2.30
N MET A 88 6.92 -1.96 3.20
CA MET A 88 6.70 -2.96 4.24
C MET A 88 7.09 -2.38 5.59
N ASP A 89 6.09 -1.98 6.38
CA ASP A 89 6.29 -1.18 7.61
C ASP A 89 7.19 0.05 7.34
N ASP A 90 8.41 0.04 7.89
CA ASP A 90 9.40 1.11 7.77
C ASP A 90 10.25 0.99 6.51
N TRP A 91 10.30 -0.18 5.87
CA TRP A 91 11.08 -0.40 4.66
C TRP A 91 10.34 0.09 3.43
N LYS A 92 11.06 0.81 2.56
CA LYS A 92 10.54 1.22 1.25
C LYS A 92 11.55 0.89 0.16
N LEU A 93 11.14 0.01 -0.74
CA LEU A 93 11.84 -0.30 -1.98
C LEU A 93 11.29 0.62 -3.07
N ILE A 94 12.19 1.23 -3.83
CA ILE A 94 11.86 1.96 -5.05
C ILE A 94 12.63 1.33 -6.20
N ILE A 95 11.95 1.02 -7.29
CA ILE A 95 12.58 0.67 -8.56
C ILE A 95 12.41 1.88 -9.48
N LYS A 96 13.52 2.40 -10.03
CA LYS A 96 13.49 3.43 -11.09
C LYS A 96 14.20 2.88 -12.30
N LYS A 97 13.50 2.73 -13.43
CA LYS A 97 14.07 2.18 -14.67
C LYS A 97 14.79 0.85 -14.46
N GLY A 98 14.19 -0.05 -13.66
CA GLY A 98 14.75 -1.35 -13.30
C GLY A 98 15.87 -1.34 -12.25
N ILE A 99 16.26 -0.18 -11.72
CA ILE A 99 17.32 -0.06 -10.72
C ILE A 99 16.70 0.05 -9.32
N PRO A 100 17.00 -0.88 -8.38
CA PRO A 100 16.49 -0.85 -7.03
C PRO A 100 17.26 0.12 -6.12
N SER A 101 16.54 0.81 -5.26
CA SER A 101 17.02 1.53 -4.07
C SER A 101 16.16 1.17 -2.86
N LEU A 102 16.76 1.14 -1.67
CA LEU A 102 16.07 0.77 -0.44
C LEU A 102 16.28 1.84 0.62
N TYR A 103 15.20 2.17 1.33
CA TYR A 103 15.20 3.17 2.40
C TYR A 103 14.50 2.62 3.65
N ASN A 104 14.88 3.14 4.82
CA ASN A 104 14.19 2.89 6.09
C ASN A 104 13.55 4.20 6.57
N LEU A 105 12.23 4.31 6.41
CA LEU A 105 11.44 5.52 6.66
C LEU A 105 11.33 5.89 8.14
N LYS A 106 11.70 5.00 9.05
CA LYS A 106 11.73 5.32 10.49
C LYS A 106 12.83 6.33 10.80
N ASP A 107 13.99 6.14 10.17
CA ASP A 107 15.20 6.94 10.42
C ASP A 107 15.52 7.89 9.26
N ASP A 108 14.97 7.64 8.07
CA ASP A 108 15.18 8.40 6.84
C ASP A 108 13.84 8.67 6.10
N ILE A 109 13.02 9.55 6.68
CA ILE A 109 11.71 9.91 6.12
C ILE A 109 11.80 10.65 4.76
N HIS A 110 12.96 11.23 4.47
CA HIS A 110 13.23 11.98 3.24
C HIS A 110 13.78 11.11 2.11
N GLU A 111 14.17 9.87 2.42
CA GLU A 111 14.73 8.91 1.46
C GLU A 111 16.06 9.41 0.87
N ASP A 112 16.89 10.04 1.71
CA ASP A 112 18.15 10.65 1.30
C ASP A 112 19.30 9.62 1.20
N HIS A 113 19.18 8.48 1.88
CA HIS A 113 20.25 7.50 2.02
C HIS A 113 19.85 6.13 1.50
N ASP A 114 20.28 5.78 0.28
CA ASP A 114 20.09 4.44 -0.27
C ASP A 114 20.95 3.41 0.47
N ILE A 115 20.29 2.47 1.14
CA ILE A 115 20.89 1.39 1.93
C ILE A 115 20.74 0.02 1.25
N ALA A 116 20.39 -0.05 -0.04
CA ALA A 116 20.19 -1.31 -0.76
C ALA A 116 21.40 -2.26 -0.70
N GLN A 117 22.62 -1.73 -0.88
CA GLN A 117 23.85 -2.54 -0.84
C GLN A 117 24.13 -3.12 0.56
N GLN A 118 23.63 -2.49 1.61
CA GLN A 118 23.81 -2.91 3.00
C GLN A 118 22.80 -3.99 3.40
N HIS A 119 21.67 -4.10 2.67
CA HIS A 119 20.58 -5.03 2.97
C HIS A 119 20.14 -5.85 1.74
N PRO A 120 21.04 -6.59 1.08
CA PRO A 120 20.74 -7.31 -0.16
C PRO A 120 19.61 -8.35 -0.01
N GLU A 121 19.52 -9.02 1.14
CA GLU A 121 18.44 -9.99 1.40
C GLU A 121 17.06 -9.33 1.46
N LYS A 122 16.97 -8.14 2.09
CA LYS A 122 15.72 -7.38 2.15
C LYS A 122 15.31 -6.88 0.76
N VAL A 123 16.29 -6.43 -0.04
CA VAL A 123 16.05 -6.06 -1.44
C VAL A 123 15.50 -7.25 -2.24
N ALA A 124 16.10 -8.43 -2.11
CA ALA A 124 15.65 -9.63 -2.81
C ALA A 124 14.23 -10.06 -2.39
N GLU A 125 13.93 -10.05 -1.10
CA GLU A 125 12.58 -10.33 -0.56
C GLU A 125 11.54 -9.37 -1.16
N MET A 126 11.80 -8.07 -1.09
CA MET A 126 10.86 -7.05 -1.57
C MET A 126 10.72 -7.08 -3.11
N ILE A 127 11.80 -7.37 -3.85
CA ILE A 127 11.73 -7.58 -5.31
C ILE A 127 10.87 -8.80 -5.63
N SER A 128 10.97 -9.90 -4.87
CA SER A 128 10.14 -11.08 -5.08
C SER A 128 8.65 -10.76 -4.96
N ILE A 129 8.26 -10.05 -3.88
CA ILE A 129 6.87 -9.62 -3.67
C ILE A 129 6.43 -8.69 -4.80
N LEU A 130 7.24 -7.69 -5.13
CA LEU A 130 6.96 -6.72 -6.18
C LEU A 130 6.71 -7.40 -7.55
N LEU A 131 7.51 -8.39 -7.91
CA LEU A 131 7.34 -9.14 -9.15
C LEU A 131 6.11 -10.06 -9.13
N GLU A 132 5.67 -10.52 -7.96
CA GLU A 132 4.43 -11.29 -7.79
C GLU A 132 3.19 -10.39 -7.95
N GLN A 133 3.25 -9.14 -7.48
CA GLN A 133 2.12 -8.20 -7.58
C GLN A 133 2.01 -7.56 -8.97
N HIS A 134 3.11 -7.49 -9.72
CA HIS A 134 3.11 -6.90 -11.06
C HIS A 134 2.20 -7.69 -12.02
N THR A 135 1.37 -6.96 -12.77
CA THR A 135 0.61 -7.51 -13.90
C THR A 135 0.97 -6.77 -15.16
N ASP A 136 1.54 -7.48 -16.13
CA ASP A 136 1.93 -6.92 -17.42
C ASP A 136 0.76 -6.20 -18.11
N ASN A 137 1.03 -5.00 -18.63
CA ASN A 137 0.06 -4.23 -19.38
C ASN A 137 0.65 -3.73 -20.71
N ARG A 138 -0.06 -3.99 -21.82
CA ARG A 138 0.36 -3.61 -23.18
C ARG A 138 0.44 -2.10 -23.46
N HIS A 139 -0.14 -1.27 -22.60
CA HIS A 139 -0.21 0.18 -22.77
C HIS A 139 0.56 0.94 -21.69
N PHE A 140 0.74 0.32 -20.52
CA PHE A 140 1.34 0.93 -19.34
C PHE A 140 2.52 0.07 -18.89
N HIS A 141 3.70 0.38 -19.43
CA HIS A 141 4.92 -0.40 -19.21
C HIS A 141 5.81 0.21 -18.13
N VAL A 142 6.49 -0.66 -17.38
CA VAL A 142 7.57 -0.33 -16.45
C VAL A 142 8.75 -1.27 -16.68
N THR A 143 9.96 -0.78 -16.43
CA THR A 143 11.18 -1.59 -16.51
C THR A 143 11.34 -2.37 -15.21
N LEU A 144 11.14 -3.69 -15.30
CA LEU A 144 11.28 -4.59 -14.14
C LEU A 144 12.73 -4.68 -13.65
N PRO A 145 12.95 -4.82 -12.33
CA PRO A 145 14.29 -5.09 -11.82
C PRO A 145 14.74 -6.50 -12.19
N LYS A 146 16.05 -6.73 -12.24
CA LYS A 146 16.59 -8.09 -12.38
C LYS A 146 16.19 -8.93 -11.16
N LYS A 147 15.77 -10.18 -11.39
CA LYS A 147 15.69 -11.16 -10.31
C LYS A 147 17.09 -11.36 -9.73
N LEU A 148 17.21 -11.12 -8.43
CA LEU A 148 18.43 -11.34 -7.65
C LEU A 148 18.55 -12.80 -7.22
#